data_AF-A0A950L7D2-F1
#
_entry.id   AF-A0A950L7D2-F1
#
_cell.length_a   1.000
_cell.length_b   1.000
_cell.length_c   1.000
_cell.angle_alpha   90.00
_cell.angle_beta   90.00
_cell.angle_gamma   90.00
#
_symmetry.space_group_name_H-M   'P 1'
#
loop_
_entity.id
_entity.type
_entity.pdbx_description
1 polymer ?
#
loop_
_entity_poly.entity_id
_entity_poly.type
_entity_poly.pdbx_seq_one_letter_code
_entity_poly.pdbx_strand_id
1 'polypeptide(L)'
;MTAGNNEATITWGAVAGATSYNIYRSTTAGMQGAKVGASSTTSYVDSTALNGITYYYEVTADNAAGEGPASAQSSGATPAVPVTVPVAPTGVNATAGNGQVTVSWTGVTGATSYNIYRSSSQGSQGSKIGTSPGTSYADVTAANGTTYYYEVTAQNAAGEGPASTQSAGATPTVPVTVPAAPTGVNATARNAQVSVTWTASPTATSYKVYRSTTQGSQGTQAGTSSGTSYTDSTAVNGTTYYYEVTAVNSAGEGPASTQSAAVTPAAPTGSGPAAALAKQLGLPNRFLIGLGTGGSDTALIAAQGLKPDFYERYLVGIGTNGGWATWNTPYGQYALYQMQAADSVGAVPMFTLFQFAADNLSDMTNLADATFMQKYWSDLITLFNQMKTFGKPTVLSVEPDFYGFAQAVVNSTYGGDPTKAPAVLSTDAACAGLPANLTGFSPCLMKLARKYAPQAAIGFTPSSWGGPTIASVISFMNQLGTAQGDLIVMQTTDRDAGCREQYVLT
;
A
#
# COMPACT_ATOMS: atom_id res chain seq x y z
N MET A 1 24.42 -79.38 23.83
CA MET A 1 25.11 -78.33 24.62
C MET A 1 24.62 -76.99 24.10
N THR A 2 24.37 -76.04 25.00
CA THR A 2 23.88 -74.69 24.70
C THR A 2 24.79 -73.70 25.43
N ALA A 3 25.45 -72.81 24.68
CA ALA A 3 26.27 -71.76 25.26
C ALA A 3 25.40 -70.59 25.76
N GLY A 4 25.75 -70.05 26.93
CA GLY A 4 25.11 -68.89 27.55
C GLY A 4 26.10 -67.72 27.72
N ASN A 5 25.80 -66.81 28.64
CA ASN A 5 26.70 -65.72 29.02
C ASN A 5 27.55 -66.15 30.22
N ASN A 6 28.86 -66.32 30.03
CA ASN A 6 29.77 -66.86 31.04
C ASN A 6 29.38 -68.26 31.56
N GLU A 7 28.62 -69.01 30.77
CA GLU A 7 28.20 -70.36 31.13
C GLU A 7 27.98 -71.24 29.89
N ALA A 8 27.99 -72.56 30.09
CA ALA A 8 27.53 -73.52 29.10
C ALA A 8 26.67 -74.60 29.78
N THR A 9 25.49 -74.86 29.22
CA THR A 9 24.59 -75.92 29.68
C THR A 9 24.77 -77.17 28.82
N ILE A 10 25.09 -78.30 29.46
CA ILE A 10 25.30 -79.59 28.81
C ILE A 10 24.21 -80.56 29.27
N THR A 11 23.58 -81.25 28.34
CA THR A 11 22.56 -82.27 28.59
C THR A 11 22.93 -83.55 27.87
N TRP A 12 22.60 -84.70 28.47
CA TRP A 12 22.88 -86.03 27.93
C TRP A 12 21.74 -87.01 28.25
N GLY A 13 21.81 -88.22 27.70
CA GLY A 13 20.85 -89.29 28.01
C GLY A 13 21.21 -90.03 29.29
N ALA A 14 20.21 -90.51 30.04
CA ALA A 14 20.45 -91.31 31.25
C ALA A 14 21.10 -92.66 30.91
N VAL A 15 22.08 -93.08 31.71
CA VAL A 15 22.73 -94.39 31.62
C VAL A 15 22.21 -95.27 32.75
N ALA A 16 21.72 -96.47 32.41
CA ALA A 16 21.17 -97.41 33.39
C ALA A 16 22.23 -97.82 34.43
N GLY A 17 21.87 -97.76 35.72
CA GLY A 17 22.77 -98.11 36.82
C GLY A 17 23.82 -97.04 37.19
N ALA A 18 23.82 -95.88 36.53
CA ALA A 18 24.62 -94.73 36.93
C ALA A 18 23.99 -94.01 38.14
N THR A 19 24.80 -93.67 39.14
CA THR A 19 24.35 -92.85 40.30
C THR A 19 24.78 -91.39 40.17
N SER A 20 25.80 -91.10 39.34
CA SER A 20 26.26 -89.76 39.01
C SER A 20 26.96 -89.75 37.65
N TYR A 21 27.28 -88.55 37.17
CA TYR A 21 28.03 -88.31 35.94
C TYR A 21 29.17 -87.35 36.20
N ASN A 22 30.34 -87.59 35.62
CA ASN A 22 31.47 -86.65 35.65
C ASN A 22 31.55 -85.91 34.31
N ILE A 23 31.78 -84.60 34.37
CA ILE A 23 31.79 -83.72 33.20
C ILE A 23 33.24 -83.26 32.98
N TYR A 24 33.74 -83.50 31.77
CA TYR A 24 35.08 -83.11 31.33
C TYR A 24 34.98 -82.01 30.29
N ARG A 25 35.84 -80.99 30.38
CA ARG A 25 35.86 -79.83 29.49
C ARG A 25 37.21 -79.66 28.83
N SER A 26 37.20 -79.50 27.50
CA SER A 26 38.36 -79.18 26.67
C SER A 26 38.14 -77.88 25.90
N THR A 27 39.22 -77.18 25.59
CA THR A 27 39.24 -76.05 24.64
C THR A 27 39.75 -76.46 23.26
N THR A 28 39.94 -77.76 23.02
CA THR A 28 40.45 -78.27 21.75
C THR A 28 39.67 -79.49 21.29
N ALA A 29 39.18 -79.44 20.05
CA ALA A 29 38.44 -80.52 19.43
C ALA A 29 39.25 -81.83 19.39
N GLY A 30 38.62 -82.94 19.73
CA GLY A 30 39.22 -84.28 19.69
C GLY A 30 40.15 -84.62 20.87
N MET A 31 40.39 -83.71 21.81
CA MET A 31 41.14 -83.98 23.03
C MET A 31 40.23 -84.02 24.25
N GLN A 32 40.33 -85.11 25.03
CA GLN A 32 39.67 -85.20 26.33
C GLN A 32 40.25 -84.14 27.27
N GLY A 33 39.36 -83.45 27.96
CA GLY A 33 39.70 -82.31 28.81
C GLY A 33 39.84 -82.65 30.29
N ALA A 34 39.89 -81.62 31.14
CA ALA A 34 39.92 -81.78 32.59
C ALA A 34 38.50 -81.93 33.16
N LYS A 35 38.34 -82.67 34.26
CA LYS A 35 37.07 -82.75 34.98
C LYS A 35 36.70 -81.38 35.57
N VAL A 36 35.54 -80.87 35.21
CA VAL A 36 35.03 -79.55 35.67
C VAL A 36 33.87 -79.65 36.64
N GLY A 37 33.25 -80.82 36.77
CA GLY A 37 32.18 -81.03 37.73
C GLY A 37 31.61 -82.45 37.70
N ALA A 38 30.60 -82.66 38.54
CA ALA A 38 29.78 -83.87 38.54
C ALA A 38 28.30 -83.50 38.71
N SER A 39 27.41 -84.34 38.22
CA SER A 39 25.96 -84.16 38.35
C SER A 39 25.27 -85.49 38.68
N SER A 40 24.29 -85.47 39.58
CA SER A 40 23.40 -86.62 39.84
C SER A 40 22.21 -86.69 38.88
N THR A 41 22.10 -85.72 37.97
CA THR A 41 21.05 -85.63 36.94
C THR A 41 21.67 -85.63 35.55
N THR A 42 20.86 -85.62 34.50
CA THR A 42 21.32 -85.65 33.10
C THR A 42 21.57 -84.27 32.50
N SER A 43 21.90 -83.29 33.36
CA SER A 43 22.24 -81.92 32.97
C SER A 43 23.32 -81.35 33.90
N TYR A 44 24.15 -80.46 33.37
CA TYR A 44 25.14 -79.70 34.13
C TYR A 44 25.32 -78.30 33.52
N VAL A 45 25.41 -77.29 34.36
CA VAL A 45 25.73 -75.91 33.96
C VAL A 45 27.17 -75.64 34.38
N ASP A 46 28.06 -75.50 33.41
CA ASP A 46 29.41 -75.00 33.65
C ASP A 46 29.38 -73.47 33.72
N SER A 47 29.20 -72.93 34.94
CA SER A 47 29.23 -71.48 35.22
C SER A 47 30.64 -70.88 35.22
N THR A 48 31.66 -71.66 34.87
CA THR A 48 33.05 -71.20 34.76
C THR A 48 33.51 -71.04 33.30
N ALA A 49 32.63 -71.35 32.34
CA ALA A 49 32.91 -71.23 30.91
C ALA A 49 32.92 -69.75 30.47
N LEU A 50 34.12 -69.16 30.34
CA LEU A 50 34.28 -67.76 29.96
C LEU A 50 33.85 -67.47 28.51
N ASN A 51 33.31 -66.26 28.28
CA ASN A 51 32.95 -65.80 26.95
C ASN A 51 34.15 -65.74 25.99
N GLY A 52 33.89 -66.00 24.71
CA GLY A 52 34.88 -65.93 23.63
C GLY A 52 35.77 -67.16 23.50
N ILE A 53 35.63 -68.14 24.39
CA ILE A 53 36.39 -69.41 24.35
C ILE A 53 35.46 -70.53 23.88
N THR A 54 35.87 -71.28 22.86
CA THR A 54 35.13 -72.46 22.40
C THR A 54 35.42 -73.64 23.30
N TYR A 55 34.38 -74.22 23.90
CA TYR A 55 34.48 -75.39 24.77
C TYR A 55 33.84 -76.62 24.14
N TYR A 56 34.39 -77.77 24.50
CA TYR A 56 33.95 -79.10 24.12
C TYR A 56 33.79 -79.93 25.41
N TYR A 57 32.73 -80.74 25.50
CA TYR A 57 32.44 -81.51 26.71
C TYR A 57 32.29 -82.99 26.43
N GLU A 58 32.77 -83.80 27.37
CA GLU A 58 32.53 -85.24 27.45
C GLU A 58 31.93 -85.57 28.81
N VAL A 59 31.12 -86.62 28.85
CA VAL A 59 30.45 -87.07 30.08
C VAL A 59 30.70 -88.55 30.28
N THR A 60 31.12 -88.94 31.49
CA THR A 60 31.22 -90.34 31.91
C THR A 60 30.11 -90.64 32.94
N ALA A 61 29.64 -91.88 32.99
CA ALA A 61 28.74 -92.36 34.03
C ALA A 61 29.53 -92.98 35.19
N ASP A 62 29.09 -92.80 36.42
CA ASP A 62 29.80 -93.25 37.63
C ASP A 62 28.82 -93.92 38.61
N ASN A 63 29.26 -95.01 39.25
CA ASN A 63 28.54 -95.73 40.30
C ASN A 63 29.52 -96.39 41.29
N ALA A 64 29.01 -97.23 42.21
CA ALA A 64 29.85 -97.88 43.23
C ALA A 64 30.98 -98.77 42.67
N ALA A 65 30.91 -99.20 41.40
CA ALA A 65 31.97 -99.95 40.73
C ALA A 65 33.05 -99.06 40.09
N GLY A 66 32.80 -97.74 39.99
CA GLY A 66 33.70 -96.74 39.44
C GLY A 66 33.20 -96.07 38.16
N GLU A 67 34.06 -95.23 37.61
CA GLU A 67 33.78 -94.41 36.42
C GLU A 67 33.86 -95.23 35.12
N GLY A 68 32.81 -95.13 34.30
CA GLY A 68 32.72 -95.76 32.99
C GLY A 68 33.39 -94.96 31.86
N PRO A 69 33.28 -95.43 30.61
CA PRO A 69 33.88 -94.76 29.46
C PRO A 69 33.25 -93.38 29.19
N ALA A 70 34.03 -92.48 28.59
CA ALA A 70 33.57 -91.16 28.17
C ALA A 70 32.61 -91.26 26.98
N SER A 71 31.64 -90.36 26.94
CA SER A 71 30.80 -90.14 25.77
C SER A 71 31.64 -89.66 24.58
N ALA A 72 31.04 -89.65 23.38
CA ALA A 72 31.55 -88.82 22.31
C ALA A 72 31.61 -87.35 22.75
N GLN A 73 32.62 -86.62 22.28
CA GLN A 73 32.77 -85.19 22.55
C GLN A 73 31.61 -84.40 21.93
N SER A 74 31.10 -83.41 22.67
CA SER A 74 30.06 -82.49 22.16
C SER A 74 30.57 -81.69 20.95
N SER A 75 29.65 -81.15 20.16
CA SER A 75 29.99 -80.04 19.27
C SER A 75 30.55 -78.86 20.09
N GLY A 76 31.50 -78.13 19.52
CA GLY A 76 32.07 -76.95 20.16
C GLY A 76 31.05 -75.82 20.24
N ALA A 77 31.01 -75.12 21.36
CA ALA A 77 30.23 -73.89 21.49
C ALA A 77 31.00 -72.83 22.28
N THR A 78 30.72 -71.57 21.94
CA THR A 78 31.43 -70.41 22.47
C THR A 78 30.45 -69.55 23.26
N PRO A 79 30.52 -69.53 24.60
CA PRO A 79 29.79 -68.56 25.40
C PRO A 79 30.09 -67.14 24.92
N ALA A 80 29.09 -66.27 24.93
CA ALA A 80 29.23 -64.88 24.49
C ALA A 80 28.25 -63.99 25.24
N VAL A 81 28.62 -62.70 25.37
CA VAL A 81 27.69 -61.69 25.87
C VAL A 81 26.56 -61.54 24.84
N PRO A 82 25.27 -61.69 25.22
CA PRO A 82 24.17 -61.43 24.32
C PRO A 82 24.24 -59.98 23.81
N VAL A 83 24.15 -59.80 22.49
CA VAL A 83 23.99 -58.45 21.93
C VAL A 83 22.58 -58.00 22.29
N THR A 84 22.46 -56.91 23.04
CA THR A 84 21.19 -56.26 23.32
C THR A 84 20.99 -55.10 22.35
N VAL A 85 19.72 -54.70 22.18
CA VAL A 85 19.43 -53.44 21.48
C VAL A 85 20.14 -52.27 22.18
N PRO A 86 20.58 -51.23 21.44
CA PRO A 86 21.22 -50.07 22.05
C PRO A 86 20.25 -49.30 22.97
N VAL A 87 20.79 -48.49 23.88
CA VAL A 87 19.99 -47.57 24.70
C VAL A 87 19.48 -46.39 23.88
N ALA A 88 18.49 -45.66 24.39
CA ALA A 88 17.97 -44.46 23.74
C ALA A 88 19.07 -43.39 23.56
N PRO A 89 19.20 -42.78 22.37
CA PRO A 89 20.00 -41.58 22.18
C PRO A 89 19.56 -40.43 23.09
N THR A 90 20.51 -39.56 23.46
CA THR A 90 20.26 -38.37 24.29
C THR A 90 20.77 -37.10 23.61
N GLY A 91 20.36 -35.94 24.12
CA GLY A 91 20.81 -34.64 23.58
C GLY A 91 20.31 -34.36 22.17
N VAL A 92 19.09 -34.82 21.83
CA VAL A 92 18.51 -34.57 20.50
C VAL A 92 18.16 -33.09 20.36
N ASN A 93 18.85 -32.42 19.44
CA ASN A 93 18.66 -31.01 19.12
C ASN A 93 18.29 -30.83 17.65
N ALA A 94 17.25 -30.04 17.38
CA ALA A 94 16.74 -29.73 16.05
C ALA A 94 16.93 -28.25 15.75
N THR A 95 17.71 -27.93 14.72
CA THR A 95 18.01 -26.56 14.30
C THR A 95 17.35 -26.27 12.96
N ALA A 96 16.40 -25.33 12.95
CA ALA A 96 15.68 -24.93 11.75
C ALA A 96 16.57 -24.12 10.79
N GLY A 97 16.45 -24.39 9.49
CA GLY A 97 17.05 -23.61 8.40
C GLY A 97 15.97 -23.11 7.42
N ASN A 98 16.36 -22.86 6.17
CA ASN A 98 15.43 -22.54 5.08
C ASN A 98 15.03 -23.83 4.35
N GLY A 99 13.79 -24.29 4.55
CA GLY A 99 13.27 -25.50 3.92
C GLY A 99 13.94 -26.79 4.41
N GLN A 100 14.57 -26.76 5.58
CA GLN A 100 15.22 -27.91 6.17
C GLN A 100 15.34 -27.79 7.70
N VAL A 101 15.56 -28.91 8.37
CA VAL A 101 15.98 -28.98 9.78
C VAL A 101 17.23 -29.85 9.89
N THR A 102 18.25 -29.38 10.61
CA THR A 102 19.39 -30.21 11.00
C THR A 102 19.16 -30.78 12.39
N VAL A 103 19.12 -32.10 12.50
CA VAL A 103 18.95 -32.83 13.76
C VAL A 103 20.29 -33.42 14.18
N SER A 104 20.63 -33.30 15.45
CA SER A 104 21.89 -33.82 16.03
C SER A 104 21.62 -34.47 17.38
N TRP A 105 22.45 -35.43 17.78
CA TRP A 105 22.31 -36.18 19.03
C TRP A 105 23.65 -36.69 19.56
N THR A 106 23.65 -37.26 20.75
CA THR A 106 24.83 -37.91 21.35
C THR A 106 24.93 -39.36 20.89
N GLY A 107 26.13 -39.80 20.52
CA GLY A 107 26.38 -41.17 20.08
C GLY A 107 26.14 -42.21 21.17
N VAL A 108 25.60 -43.37 20.79
CA VAL A 108 25.30 -44.51 21.65
C VAL A 108 26.29 -45.65 21.39
N THR A 109 26.95 -46.13 22.44
CA THR A 109 27.88 -47.27 22.35
C THR A 109 27.15 -48.53 21.85
N GLY A 110 27.75 -49.22 20.87
CA GLY A 110 27.19 -50.44 20.29
C GLY A 110 26.12 -50.20 19.23
N ALA A 111 25.78 -48.95 18.90
CA ALA A 111 24.93 -48.60 17.77
C ALA A 111 25.73 -48.63 16.45
N THR A 112 25.12 -49.17 15.39
CA THR A 112 25.67 -49.16 14.02
C THR A 112 25.00 -48.11 13.13
N SER A 113 23.79 -47.68 13.48
CA SER A 113 23.04 -46.63 12.81
C SER A 113 21.98 -46.04 13.73
N TYR A 114 21.35 -44.96 13.30
CA TYR A 114 20.26 -44.29 13.99
C TYR A 114 19.07 -44.13 13.04
N ASN A 115 17.86 -44.31 13.54
CA ASN A 115 16.63 -44.00 12.81
C ASN A 115 16.08 -42.66 13.31
N ILE A 116 15.68 -41.79 12.37
CA ILE A 116 15.19 -40.45 12.67
C ILE A 116 13.70 -40.43 12.38
N TYR A 117 12.94 -40.04 13.39
CA TYR A 117 11.49 -39.91 13.34
C TYR A 117 11.10 -38.44 13.41
N ARG A 118 10.08 -38.06 12.66
CA ARG A 118 9.56 -36.69 12.60
C ARG A 118 8.06 -36.67 12.83
N SER A 119 7.65 -35.72 13.65
CA SER A 119 6.25 -35.38 13.89
C SER A 119 6.00 -33.89 13.68
N SER A 120 4.78 -33.52 13.27
CA SER A 120 4.29 -32.14 13.28
C SER A 120 3.51 -31.81 14.57
N SER A 121 3.39 -32.77 15.48
CA SER A 121 2.64 -32.66 16.73
C SER A 121 3.52 -33.01 17.93
N GLN A 122 3.57 -32.11 18.90
CA GLN A 122 4.31 -32.32 20.15
C GLN A 122 3.80 -33.57 20.88
N GLY A 123 4.71 -34.38 21.42
CA GLY A 123 4.40 -35.60 22.17
C GLY A 123 4.08 -36.83 21.32
N SER A 124 4.09 -36.73 19.99
CA SER A 124 4.00 -37.87 19.08
C SER A 124 5.33 -38.09 18.37
N GLN A 125 5.78 -39.35 18.27
CA GLN A 125 7.00 -39.73 17.55
C GLN A 125 6.89 -39.48 16.03
N GLY A 126 5.68 -39.60 15.49
CA GLY A 126 5.43 -39.45 14.05
C GLY A 126 6.05 -40.58 13.23
N SER A 127 6.56 -40.25 12.04
CA SER A 127 7.02 -41.24 11.05
C SER A 127 8.53 -41.23 10.88
N LYS A 128 9.12 -42.39 10.60
CA LYS A 128 10.53 -42.50 10.21
C LYS A 128 10.77 -41.78 8.89
N ILE A 129 11.71 -40.83 8.89
CA ILE A 129 12.06 -40.04 7.69
C ILE A 129 13.42 -40.43 7.12
N GLY A 130 14.26 -41.11 7.89
CA GLY A 130 15.59 -41.49 7.42
C GLY A 130 16.38 -42.26 8.44
N THR A 131 17.61 -42.58 8.04
CA THR A 131 18.61 -43.24 8.87
C THR A 131 19.95 -42.53 8.71
N SER A 132 20.76 -42.48 9.77
CA SER A 132 22.10 -41.91 9.72
C SER A 132 23.12 -42.87 10.35
N PRO A 133 24.30 -43.09 9.74
CA PRO A 133 25.39 -43.82 10.38
C PRO A 133 26.15 -42.96 11.41
N GLY A 134 25.97 -41.64 11.38
CA GLY A 134 26.58 -40.68 12.29
C GLY A 134 25.59 -40.10 13.29
N THR A 135 25.99 -39.02 13.95
CA THR A 135 25.21 -38.37 15.02
C THR A 135 24.48 -37.10 14.57
N SER A 136 24.26 -36.97 13.25
CA SER A 136 23.49 -35.87 12.66
C SER A 136 22.70 -36.34 11.43
N TYR A 137 21.60 -35.65 11.14
CA TYR A 137 20.76 -35.87 9.97
C TYR A 137 20.17 -34.54 9.49
N ALA A 138 20.20 -34.30 8.18
CA ALA A 138 19.56 -33.13 7.56
C ALA A 138 18.22 -33.55 6.94
N ASP A 139 17.12 -33.12 7.56
CA ASP A 139 15.78 -33.25 6.99
C ASP A 139 15.54 -32.12 5.99
N VAL A 140 15.94 -32.36 4.74
CA VAL A 140 15.75 -31.44 3.59
C VAL A 140 14.32 -31.42 3.04
N THR A 141 13.39 -32.13 3.69
CA THR A 141 11.98 -32.20 3.29
C THR A 141 11.05 -31.40 4.22
N ALA A 142 11.60 -30.78 5.26
CA ALA A 142 10.87 -29.96 6.21
C ALA A 142 10.46 -28.62 5.58
N ALA A 143 9.16 -28.42 5.38
CA ALA A 143 8.64 -27.20 4.74
C ALA A 143 8.69 -25.98 5.69
N ASN A 144 8.90 -24.80 5.12
CA ASN A 144 8.85 -23.55 5.88
C ASN A 144 7.46 -23.31 6.48
N GLY A 145 7.42 -22.75 7.69
CA GLY A 145 6.20 -22.40 8.42
C GLY A 145 5.53 -23.56 9.18
N THR A 146 6.06 -24.78 9.07
CA THR A 146 5.58 -25.94 9.85
C THR A 146 6.56 -26.24 10.98
N THR A 147 6.05 -26.37 12.21
CA THR A 147 6.86 -26.79 13.36
C THR A 147 7.02 -28.30 13.36
N TYR A 148 8.25 -28.78 13.37
CA TYR A 148 8.60 -30.20 13.43
C TYR A 148 9.30 -30.57 14.74
N TYR A 149 9.08 -31.79 15.17
CA TYR A 149 9.67 -32.41 16.35
C TYR A 149 10.34 -33.71 15.95
N TYR A 150 11.48 -34.02 16.58
CA TYR A 150 12.30 -35.16 16.18
C TYR A 150 12.60 -36.08 17.37
N GLU A 151 12.53 -37.38 17.10
CA GLU A 151 13.02 -38.44 17.98
C GLU A 151 14.03 -39.29 17.21
N VAL A 152 14.98 -39.86 17.93
CA VAL A 152 16.03 -40.69 17.36
C VAL A 152 16.11 -41.99 18.14
N THR A 153 16.16 -43.12 17.44
CA THR A 153 16.49 -44.43 18.03
C THR A 153 17.86 -44.86 17.54
N ALA A 154 18.53 -45.71 18.32
CA ALA A 154 19.78 -46.35 17.93
C ALA A 154 19.52 -47.81 17.52
N GLN A 155 20.21 -48.30 16.49
CA GLN A 155 20.02 -49.64 15.94
C GLN A 155 21.35 -50.39 15.86
N ASN A 156 21.31 -51.70 16.14
CA ASN A 156 22.42 -52.63 15.91
C ASN A 156 21.90 -54.01 15.43
N ALA A 157 22.76 -55.03 15.43
CA ALA A 157 22.41 -56.39 15.01
C ALA A 157 21.32 -57.06 15.85
N ALA A 158 21.11 -56.64 17.11
CA ALA A 158 20.02 -57.11 17.96
C ALA A 158 18.69 -56.40 17.70
N GLY A 159 18.69 -55.30 16.94
CA GLY A 159 17.50 -54.54 16.56
C GLY A 159 17.56 -53.06 16.95
N GLU A 160 16.39 -52.43 16.88
CA GLU A 160 16.16 -51.02 17.22
C GLU A 160 15.89 -50.86 18.72
N GLY A 161 16.61 -49.96 19.35
CA GLY A 161 16.43 -49.57 20.75
C GLY A 161 15.29 -48.59 20.97
N PRO A 162 15.03 -48.19 22.22
CA PRO A 162 14.01 -47.20 22.54
C PRO A 162 14.32 -45.83 21.94
N ALA A 163 13.27 -45.02 21.78
CA ALA A 163 13.38 -43.65 21.28
C ALA A 163 13.95 -42.70 22.32
N SER A 164 14.66 -41.69 21.84
CA SER A 164 15.08 -40.54 22.64
C SER A 164 13.88 -39.76 23.19
N THR A 165 14.14 -38.86 24.13
CA THR A 165 13.22 -37.74 24.37
C THR A 165 13.08 -36.92 23.08
N GLN A 166 11.85 -36.46 22.80
CA GLN A 166 11.58 -35.59 21.67
C GLN A 166 12.36 -34.27 21.76
N SER A 167 12.85 -33.78 20.63
CA SER A 167 13.50 -32.47 20.53
C SER A 167 12.55 -31.32 20.86
N ALA A 168 13.10 -30.13 21.14
CA ALA A 168 12.31 -28.90 21.02
C ALA A 168 11.77 -28.74 19.57
N GLY A 169 10.65 -28.03 19.44
CA GLY A 169 10.05 -27.75 18.14
C GLY A 169 10.95 -26.85 17.28
N ALA A 170 11.15 -27.22 16.01
CA ALA A 170 11.91 -26.47 15.03
C ALA A 170 11.01 -26.06 13.86
N THR A 171 10.93 -24.76 13.58
CA THR A 171 10.10 -24.21 12.50
C THR A 171 11.02 -23.61 11.42
N PRO A 172 11.26 -24.30 10.29
CA PRO A 172 11.97 -23.71 9.17
C PRO A 172 11.27 -22.44 8.68
N THR A 173 12.05 -21.43 8.29
CA THR A 173 11.51 -20.17 7.78
C THR A 173 12.35 -19.69 6.60
N VAL A 174 11.70 -19.00 5.65
CA VAL A 174 12.43 -18.26 4.63
C VAL A 174 13.15 -17.08 5.32
N PRO A 175 14.46 -16.92 5.16
CA PRO A 175 15.17 -15.75 5.68
C PRO A 175 14.55 -14.48 5.10
N VAL A 176 14.28 -13.48 5.95
CA VAL A 176 13.90 -12.16 5.46
C VAL A 176 15.14 -11.54 4.83
N THR A 177 15.05 -11.19 3.54
CA THR A 177 16.08 -10.42 2.84
C THR A 177 15.69 -8.95 2.82
N VAL A 178 16.66 -8.05 2.68
CA VAL A 178 16.35 -6.64 2.42
C VAL A 178 15.49 -6.50 1.15
N PRO A 179 14.62 -5.49 1.04
CA PRO A 179 13.79 -5.31 -0.15
C PRO A 179 14.62 -4.99 -1.39
N ALA A 180 14.06 -5.22 -2.58
CA ALA A 180 14.66 -4.76 -3.83
C ALA A 180 14.66 -3.22 -3.92
N ALA A 181 15.48 -2.65 -4.80
CA ALA A 181 15.46 -1.22 -5.07
C ALA A 181 14.07 -0.79 -5.59
N PRO A 182 13.47 0.30 -5.07
CA PRO A 182 12.32 0.94 -5.70
C PRO A 182 12.60 1.33 -7.15
N THR A 183 11.56 1.36 -7.98
CA THR A 183 11.67 1.77 -9.39
C THR A 183 10.76 2.95 -9.69
N GLY A 184 10.89 3.54 -10.89
CA GLY A 184 9.99 4.62 -11.32
C GLY A 184 10.08 5.89 -10.47
N VAL A 185 11.26 6.21 -9.93
CA VAL A 185 11.45 7.42 -9.12
C VAL A 185 11.27 8.66 -10.00
N ASN A 186 10.27 9.45 -9.68
CA ASN A 186 9.93 10.70 -10.37
C ASN A 186 9.92 11.84 -9.36
N ALA A 187 10.54 12.96 -9.73
CA ALA A 187 10.63 14.15 -8.91
C ALA A 187 10.02 15.34 -9.65
N THR A 188 9.01 15.97 -9.05
CA THR A 188 8.25 17.07 -9.62
C THR A 188 8.47 18.34 -8.81
N ALA A 189 8.95 19.39 -9.50
CA ALA A 189 9.18 20.72 -8.92
C ALA A 189 7.86 21.36 -8.45
N ARG A 190 7.92 22.05 -7.31
CA ARG A 190 6.89 22.96 -6.80
C ARG A 190 7.59 24.20 -6.21
N ASN A 191 6.81 25.17 -5.74
CA ASN A 191 7.39 26.34 -5.07
C ASN A 191 8.06 25.93 -3.76
N ALA A 192 9.39 26.11 -3.66
CA ALA A 192 10.21 25.82 -2.48
C ALA A 192 10.05 24.38 -1.95
N GLN A 193 9.68 23.44 -2.81
CA GLN A 193 9.57 22.03 -2.45
C GLN A 193 9.65 21.14 -3.69
N VAL A 194 9.95 19.86 -3.50
CA VAL A 194 9.89 18.83 -4.54
C VAL A 194 9.01 17.69 -4.07
N SER A 195 8.08 17.24 -4.90
CA SER A 195 7.32 16.01 -4.67
C SER A 195 8.00 14.85 -5.38
N VAL A 196 8.36 13.82 -4.64
CA VAL A 196 9.02 12.61 -5.12
C VAL A 196 8.04 11.44 -5.01
N THR A 197 7.90 10.66 -6.07
CA THR A 197 7.08 9.44 -6.11
C THR A 197 7.88 8.28 -6.67
N TRP A 198 7.49 7.06 -6.34
CA TRP A 198 8.13 5.83 -6.82
C TRP A 198 7.15 4.66 -6.87
N THR A 199 7.54 3.58 -7.51
CA THR A 199 6.83 2.29 -7.44
C THR A 199 7.27 1.51 -6.21
N ALA A 200 6.29 0.92 -5.50
CA ALA A 200 6.55 0.17 -4.29
C ALA A 200 7.49 -1.03 -4.53
N SER A 201 8.39 -1.29 -3.58
CA SER A 201 9.22 -2.50 -3.59
C SER A 201 8.53 -3.62 -2.81
N PRO A 202 8.49 -4.86 -3.34
CA PRO A 202 7.95 -6.01 -2.62
C PRO A 202 8.67 -6.20 -1.28
N THR A 203 7.91 -6.54 -0.22
CA THR A 203 8.38 -6.74 1.18
C THR A 203 8.81 -5.49 1.95
N ALA A 204 8.79 -4.31 1.33
CA ALA A 204 9.13 -3.05 2.02
C ALA A 204 8.04 -2.66 3.03
N THR A 205 8.46 -2.21 4.21
CA THR A 205 7.58 -1.62 5.24
C THR A 205 7.74 -0.10 5.35
N SER A 206 8.86 0.44 4.85
CA SER A 206 9.12 1.87 4.75
C SER A 206 10.17 2.17 3.68
N TYR A 207 10.40 3.45 3.41
CA TYR A 207 11.35 3.95 2.44
C TYR A 207 12.19 5.09 3.04
N LYS A 208 13.45 5.19 2.62
CA LYS A 208 14.27 6.38 2.85
C LYS A 208 14.49 7.09 1.52
N VAL A 209 14.40 8.42 1.55
CA VAL A 209 14.58 9.26 0.37
C VAL A 209 15.88 10.03 0.54
N TYR A 210 16.76 9.93 -0.44
CA TYR A 210 18.04 10.60 -0.51
C TYR A 210 17.99 11.69 -1.58
N ARG A 211 18.68 12.80 -1.30
CA ARG A 211 18.75 13.98 -2.15
C ARG A 211 20.20 14.36 -2.39
N SER A 212 20.51 14.63 -3.65
CA SER A 212 21.81 15.13 -4.10
C SER A 212 21.65 16.37 -4.98
N THR A 213 22.66 17.23 -5.00
CA THR A 213 22.82 18.33 -5.96
C THR A 213 23.77 17.96 -7.10
N THR A 214 24.24 16.71 -7.12
CA THR A 214 25.22 16.21 -8.09
C THR A 214 24.70 14.91 -8.71
N GLN A 215 24.62 14.89 -10.04
CA GLN A 215 24.19 13.71 -10.80
C GLN A 215 25.09 12.51 -10.49
N GLY A 216 24.49 11.33 -10.29
CA GLY A 216 25.20 10.08 -10.01
C GLY A 216 25.70 9.91 -8.57
N SER A 217 25.43 10.86 -7.67
CA SER A 217 25.66 10.71 -6.23
C SER A 217 24.32 10.60 -5.49
N GLN A 218 24.23 9.67 -4.53
CA GLN A 218 23.05 9.49 -3.68
C GLN A 218 22.76 10.72 -2.79
N GLY A 219 23.82 11.42 -2.37
CA GLY A 219 23.70 12.58 -1.49
C GLY A 219 23.27 12.22 -0.06
N THR A 220 22.48 13.09 0.57
CA THR A 220 22.07 12.98 1.98
C THR A 220 20.63 12.54 2.12
N GLN A 221 20.29 11.82 3.19
CA GLN A 221 18.90 11.47 3.48
C GLN A 221 18.06 12.74 3.69
N ALA A 222 17.06 12.94 2.84
CA ALA A 222 16.10 14.04 2.94
C ALA A 222 14.93 13.70 3.87
N GLY A 223 14.54 12.42 3.95
CA GLY A 223 13.45 11.98 4.83
C GLY A 223 13.12 10.50 4.73
N THR A 224 11.97 10.11 5.28
CA THR A 224 11.41 8.76 5.25
C THR A 224 9.94 8.78 4.88
N SER A 225 9.42 7.69 4.31
CA SER A 225 8.00 7.53 4.02
C SER A 225 7.54 6.09 4.26
N SER A 226 6.32 5.90 4.77
CA SER A 226 5.65 4.59 4.80
C SER A 226 4.87 4.29 3.51
N GLY A 227 4.63 5.32 2.68
CA GLY A 227 3.97 5.21 1.38
C GLY A 227 4.94 5.31 0.21
N THR A 228 4.41 5.49 -0.99
CA THR A 228 5.17 5.60 -2.25
C THR A 228 5.42 7.03 -2.71
N SER A 229 5.35 7.99 -1.77
CA SER A 229 5.60 9.39 -2.04
C SER A 229 6.24 10.10 -0.85
N TYR A 230 6.98 11.16 -1.14
CA TYR A 230 7.60 12.05 -0.18
C TYR A 230 7.58 13.48 -0.71
N THR A 231 7.43 14.47 0.17
CA THR A 231 7.61 15.88 -0.20
C THR A 231 8.82 16.43 0.52
N ASP A 232 9.85 16.79 -0.23
CA ASP A 232 10.97 17.55 0.29
C ASP A 232 10.58 19.02 0.38
N SER A 233 10.09 19.43 1.53
CA SER A 233 9.73 20.82 1.86
C SER A 233 10.95 21.70 2.20
N THR A 234 12.16 21.16 2.14
CA THR A 234 13.41 21.88 2.41
C THR A 234 14.18 22.25 1.14
N ALA A 235 13.65 21.87 -0.03
CA ALA A 235 14.26 22.16 -1.32
C ALA A 235 14.21 23.67 -1.63
N VAL A 236 15.34 24.24 -2.07
CA VAL A 236 15.46 25.67 -2.33
C VAL A 236 15.24 25.96 -3.81
N ASN A 237 14.40 26.96 -4.11
CA ASN A 237 14.16 27.40 -5.48
C ASN A 237 15.47 27.75 -6.21
N GLY A 238 15.57 27.36 -7.48
CA GLY A 238 16.75 27.59 -8.33
C GLY A 238 17.90 26.60 -8.11
N THR A 239 17.81 25.71 -7.11
CA THR A 239 18.80 24.64 -6.91
C THR A 239 18.34 23.36 -7.61
N THR A 240 19.19 22.78 -8.45
CA THR A 240 18.89 21.50 -9.10
C THR A 240 19.17 20.34 -8.15
N TYR A 241 18.19 19.45 -8.01
CA TYR A 241 18.26 18.26 -7.17
C TYR A 241 18.06 16.98 -7.98
N TYR A 242 18.52 15.89 -7.40
CA TYR A 242 18.34 14.52 -7.86
C TYR A 242 17.95 13.67 -6.66
N TYR A 243 17.05 12.69 -6.86
CA TYR A 243 16.52 11.87 -5.78
C TYR A 243 16.73 10.38 -6.04
N GLU A 244 17.08 9.67 -4.97
CA GLU A 244 17.12 8.20 -4.92
C GLU A 244 16.29 7.72 -3.73
N VAL A 245 15.74 6.52 -3.84
CA VAL A 245 14.92 5.92 -2.80
C VAL A 245 15.43 4.53 -2.48
N THR A 246 15.57 4.20 -1.21
CA THR A 246 15.81 2.84 -0.73
C THR A 246 14.56 2.32 -0.03
N ALA A 247 14.37 1.00 -0.07
CA ALA A 247 13.29 0.33 0.64
C ALA A 247 13.84 -0.38 1.89
N VAL A 248 13.06 -0.41 2.96
CA VAL A 248 13.48 -0.94 4.27
C VAL A 248 12.44 -1.95 4.76
N ASN A 249 12.91 -3.05 5.34
CA ASN A 249 12.10 -4.00 6.11
C ASN A 249 12.86 -4.47 7.37
N SER A 250 12.39 -5.52 8.04
CA SER A 250 13.03 -6.04 9.26
C SER A 250 14.43 -6.61 9.05
N ALA A 251 14.82 -6.96 7.82
CA ALA A 251 16.19 -7.36 7.48
C ALA A 251 17.13 -6.17 7.23
N GLY A 252 16.58 -4.95 7.14
CA GLY A 252 17.34 -3.71 6.96
C GLY A 252 17.00 -2.98 5.66
N GLU A 253 17.93 -2.11 5.25
CA GLU A 253 17.82 -1.26 4.08
C GLU A 253 18.37 -1.94 2.82
N GLY A 254 17.57 -1.94 1.76
CA GLY A 254 17.94 -2.47 0.44
C GLY A 254 18.73 -1.47 -0.40
N PRO A 255 19.09 -1.87 -1.63
CA PRO A 255 19.82 -1.00 -2.56
C PRO A 255 18.99 0.22 -2.98
N ALA A 256 19.70 1.28 -3.38
CA ALA A 256 19.08 2.49 -3.92
C ALA A 256 18.47 2.25 -5.31
N SER A 257 17.39 2.97 -5.58
CA SER A 257 16.79 3.09 -6.92
C SER A 257 17.77 3.72 -7.91
N THR A 258 17.42 3.66 -9.21
CA THR A 258 17.98 4.61 -10.16
C THR A 258 17.62 6.04 -9.73
N GLN A 259 18.56 6.96 -9.90
CA GLN A 259 18.36 8.37 -9.62
C GLN A 259 17.26 8.96 -10.52
N SER A 260 16.45 9.87 -9.96
CA SER A 260 15.45 10.64 -10.72
C SER A 260 16.10 11.50 -11.81
N ALA A 261 15.29 11.98 -12.76
CA ALA A 261 15.69 13.10 -13.59
C ALA A 261 15.99 14.35 -12.72
N ALA A 262 16.78 15.27 -13.27
CA ALA A 262 17.09 16.54 -12.64
C ALA A 262 15.80 17.36 -12.42
N VAL A 263 15.65 17.94 -11.23
CA VAL A 263 14.50 18.77 -10.87
C VAL A 263 14.94 20.06 -10.19
N THR A 264 14.42 21.19 -10.65
CA THR A 264 14.73 22.51 -10.10
C THR A 264 13.43 23.16 -9.65
N PRO A 265 13.10 23.19 -8.34
CA PRO A 265 11.97 23.95 -7.85
C PRO A 265 12.15 25.42 -8.20
N ALA A 266 11.05 26.10 -8.49
CA ALA A 266 11.03 27.50 -8.83
C ALA A 266 9.82 28.15 -8.19
N ALA A 267 9.96 29.44 -7.85
CA ALA A 267 8.79 30.23 -7.48
C ALA A 267 7.83 30.23 -8.68
N PRO A 268 6.51 30.25 -8.45
CA PRO A 268 5.56 30.43 -9.54
C PRO A 268 5.90 31.77 -10.20
N THR A 269 6.44 31.74 -11.41
CA THR A 269 6.52 32.95 -12.22
C THR A 269 5.10 33.23 -12.67
N GLY A 270 4.53 34.34 -12.20
CA GLY A 270 3.23 34.83 -12.67
C GLY A 270 3.31 35.26 -14.13
N SER A 271 3.53 34.33 -15.05
CA SER A 271 3.64 34.57 -16.50
C SER A 271 2.45 33.99 -17.27
N GLY A 272 1.43 33.51 -16.55
CA GLY A 272 0.17 33.04 -17.15
C GLY A 272 -0.89 34.15 -17.26
N PRO A 273 -2.02 33.86 -17.93
CA PRO A 273 -3.14 34.79 -18.08
C PRO A 273 -3.63 35.41 -16.75
N ALA A 274 -3.60 34.65 -15.66
CA ALA A 274 -3.99 35.13 -14.33
C ALA A 274 -3.10 36.28 -13.81
N ALA A 275 -1.81 36.28 -14.13
CA ALA A 275 -0.90 37.35 -13.72
C ALA A 275 -0.98 38.57 -14.64
N ALA A 276 -1.29 38.36 -15.93
CA ALA A 276 -1.64 39.46 -16.83
C ALA A 276 -2.92 40.18 -16.35
N LEU A 277 -3.93 39.41 -15.94
CA LEU A 277 -5.15 39.91 -15.33
C LEU A 277 -4.88 40.61 -14.00
N ALA A 278 -4.09 40.01 -13.10
CA ALA A 278 -3.72 40.66 -11.84
C ALA A 278 -3.03 42.01 -12.08
N LYS A 279 -2.11 42.07 -13.05
CA LYS A 279 -1.47 43.32 -13.47
C LYS A 279 -2.47 44.33 -14.04
N GLN A 280 -3.40 43.90 -14.90
CA GLN A 280 -4.47 44.75 -15.44
C GLN A 280 -5.36 45.34 -14.34
N LEU A 281 -5.65 44.53 -13.32
CA LEU A 281 -6.49 44.91 -12.18
C LEU A 281 -5.73 45.64 -11.06
N GLY A 282 -4.41 45.80 -11.17
CA GLY A 282 -3.57 46.43 -10.14
C GLY A 282 -3.36 45.56 -8.90
N LEU A 283 -3.57 44.25 -9.00
CA LEU A 283 -3.47 43.27 -7.92
C LEU A 283 -2.08 42.59 -7.91
N PRO A 284 -1.56 42.20 -6.73
CA PRO A 284 -0.35 41.39 -6.65
C PRO A 284 -0.62 39.95 -7.09
N ASN A 285 0.43 39.25 -7.52
CA ASN A 285 0.36 37.83 -7.91
C ASN A 285 0.13 36.94 -6.67
N ARG A 286 -1.11 36.74 -6.24
CA ARG A 286 -1.49 35.84 -5.15
C ARG A 286 -2.69 34.96 -5.49
N PHE A 287 -2.78 33.83 -4.78
CA PHE A 287 -3.92 32.91 -4.88
C PHE A 287 -5.14 33.52 -4.20
N LEU A 288 -6.24 33.66 -4.95
CA LEU A 288 -7.48 34.25 -4.49
C LEU A 288 -8.36 33.16 -3.88
N ILE A 289 -8.75 33.32 -2.62
CA ILE A 289 -9.75 32.49 -1.94
C ILE A 289 -10.93 33.40 -1.62
N GLY A 290 -12.12 33.09 -2.15
CA GLY A 290 -13.33 33.86 -1.89
C GLY A 290 -13.72 33.79 -0.42
N LEU A 291 -13.91 34.94 0.22
CA LEU A 291 -14.47 35.06 1.57
C LEU A 291 -15.91 35.56 1.42
N GLY A 292 -16.85 34.64 1.22
CA GLY A 292 -18.24 34.96 0.92
C GLY A 292 -19.09 35.25 2.16
N THR A 293 -19.45 36.51 2.39
CA THR A 293 -20.72 36.90 3.03
C THR A 293 -21.16 38.20 2.37
N GLY A 294 -22.06 38.16 1.38
CA GLY A 294 -22.41 39.32 0.54
C GLY A 294 -23.16 40.45 1.27
N GLY A 295 -22.52 41.10 2.24
CA GLY A 295 -22.97 42.26 3.02
C GLY A 295 -22.08 43.48 2.75
N SER A 296 -22.59 44.69 3.03
CA SER A 296 -21.88 45.96 2.82
C SER A 296 -21.06 46.40 4.04
N ASP A 297 -20.45 45.44 4.72
CA ASP A 297 -19.82 45.66 6.02
C ASP A 297 -18.33 46.03 5.87
N THR A 298 -18.05 47.03 5.03
CA THR A 298 -16.69 47.57 4.83
C THR A 298 -16.05 47.99 6.16
N ALA A 299 -16.86 48.45 7.12
CA ALA A 299 -16.41 48.77 8.48
C ALA A 299 -15.87 47.55 9.25
N LEU A 300 -16.51 46.37 9.13
CA LEU A 300 -16.05 45.14 9.78
C LEU A 300 -14.78 44.58 9.11
N ILE A 301 -14.69 44.70 7.78
CA ILE A 301 -13.49 44.32 7.01
C ILE A 301 -12.31 45.20 7.45
N ALA A 302 -12.51 46.51 7.50
CA ALA A 302 -11.51 47.47 7.93
C ALA A 302 -11.07 47.26 9.39
N ALA A 303 -12.02 47.00 10.30
CA ALA A 303 -11.73 46.74 11.72
C ALA A 303 -10.84 45.51 11.95
N GLN A 304 -10.87 44.54 11.03
CA GLN A 304 -10.04 43.33 11.08
C GLN A 304 -8.70 43.48 10.34
N GLY A 305 -8.42 44.65 9.76
CA GLY A 305 -7.20 44.87 8.96
C GLY A 305 -7.16 44.07 7.66
N LEU A 306 -8.30 43.53 7.20
CA LEU A 306 -8.39 42.75 5.98
C LEU A 306 -8.40 43.66 4.74
N LYS A 307 -7.77 43.20 3.67
CA LYS A 307 -7.76 43.87 2.36
C LYS A 307 -8.18 42.87 1.28
N PRO A 308 -9.48 42.73 1.01
CA PRO A 308 -9.94 41.84 -0.05
C PRO A 308 -9.48 42.36 -1.41
N ASP A 309 -9.05 41.47 -2.30
CA ASP A 309 -8.65 41.84 -3.66
C ASP A 309 -9.90 42.16 -4.53
N PHE A 310 -11.04 41.50 -4.27
CA PHE A 310 -12.33 41.74 -4.93
C PHE A 310 -13.45 42.03 -3.94
N TYR A 311 -14.38 42.90 -4.36
CA TYR A 311 -15.62 43.20 -3.63
C TYR A 311 -16.82 42.97 -4.56
N GLU A 312 -17.48 41.83 -4.39
CA GLU A 312 -18.50 41.33 -5.33
C GLU A 312 -19.93 41.80 -4.98
N ARG A 313 -20.71 42.14 -6.01
CA ARG A 313 -22.15 42.45 -5.90
C ARG A 313 -22.99 41.87 -7.03
N TYR A 314 -24.05 41.16 -6.67
CA TYR A 314 -25.13 40.80 -7.59
C TYR A 314 -26.01 42.02 -7.88
N LEU A 315 -26.36 42.24 -9.15
CA LEU A 315 -27.21 43.35 -9.59
C LEU A 315 -28.69 42.91 -9.76
N VAL A 316 -29.39 42.67 -8.65
CA VAL A 316 -30.80 42.19 -8.60
C VAL A 316 -31.73 43.19 -7.95
N GLY A 317 -33.06 43.14 -8.17
CA GLY A 317 -34.06 44.07 -7.61
C GLY A 317 -33.87 44.43 -6.12
N ILE A 318 -33.26 45.59 -5.87
CA ILE A 318 -32.83 46.04 -4.53
C ILE A 318 -33.98 46.79 -3.85
N GLY A 319 -34.20 46.54 -2.53
CA GLY A 319 -35.11 47.26 -1.62
C GLY A 319 -36.20 46.36 -0.98
N THR A 320 -36.46 46.37 0.34
CA THR A 320 -36.72 47.52 1.22
C THR A 320 -35.80 47.64 2.45
N ASN A 321 -35.68 48.90 2.94
CA ASN A 321 -34.74 49.46 3.94
C ASN A 321 -33.35 49.86 3.43
N GLY A 322 -33.29 50.75 2.43
CA GLY A 322 -32.04 51.50 2.22
C GLY A 322 -31.86 52.42 1.02
N GLY A 323 -32.79 52.53 0.06
CA GLY A 323 -32.83 53.68 -0.86
C GLY A 323 -32.87 53.42 -2.36
N TRP A 324 -32.81 52.16 -2.81
CA TRP A 324 -32.86 51.78 -4.23
C TRP A 324 -34.02 50.82 -4.44
N ALA A 325 -34.76 50.95 -5.55
CA ALA A 325 -35.86 50.05 -5.95
C ALA A 325 -35.43 49.03 -7.02
N THR A 326 -34.43 49.40 -7.81
CA THR A 326 -33.66 48.54 -8.71
C THR A 326 -32.22 49.02 -8.66
N TRP A 327 -31.26 48.21 -9.08
CA TRP A 327 -29.85 48.64 -9.10
C TRP A 327 -29.60 49.86 -10.01
N ASN A 328 -30.48 50.13 -10.97
CA ASN A 328 -30.33 51.26 -11.90
C ASN A 328 -31.16 52.51 -11.51
N THR A 329 -31.77 52.58 -10.32
CA THR A 329 -32.64 53.70 -9.93
C THR A 329 -32.26 54.34 -8.58
N PRO A 330 -31.83 55.62 -8.54
CA PRO A 330 -31.60 56.56 -9.66
C PRO A 330 -30.49 56.14 -10.64
N TYR A 331 -30.59 56.55 -11.91
CA TYR A 331 -29.74 56.10 -13.04
C TYR A 331 -28.26 55.80 -12.66
N GLY A 332 -27.95 54.51 -12.54
CA GLY A 332 -26.62 53.94 -12.32
C GLY A 332 -25.98 54.12 -10.93
N GLN A 333 -26.58 54.84 -9.97
CA GLN A 333 -25.79 55.23 -8.79
C GLN A 333 -25.61 54.12 -7.73
N TYR A 334 -26.37 53.03 -7.75
CA TYR A 334 -26.09 51.91 -6.86
C TYR A 334 -24.77 51.28 -7.23
N ALA A 335 -24.55 51.08 -8.55
CA ALA A 335 -23.28 50.57 -9.04
C ALA A 335 -22.14 51.51 -8.63
N LEU A 336 -22.33 52.83 -8.76
CA LEU A 336 -21.35 53.81 -8.31
C LEU A 336 -21.07 53.72 -6.80
N TYR A 337 -22.12 53.62 -5.97
CA TYR A 337 -22.00 53.44 -4.53
C TYR A 337 -21.23 52.17 -4.17
N GLN A 338 -21.51 51.05 -4.83
CA GLN A 338 -20.80 49.79 -4.59
C GLN A 338 -19.34 49.85 -5.04
N MET A 339 -19.04 50.53 -6.15
CA MET A 339 -17.66 50.76 -6.58
C MET A 339 -16.89 51.61 -5.57
N GLN A 340 -17.51 52.67 -5.04
CA GLN A 340 -16.90 53.49 -3.98
C GLN A 340 -16.71 52.71 -2.67
N ALA A 341 -17.65 51.84 -2.31
CA ALA A 341 -17.51 50.97 -1.15
C ALA A 341 -16.34 49.98 -1.31
N ALA A 342 -16.20 49.35 -2.47
CA ALA A 342 -15.05 48.50 -2.79
C ALA A 342 -13.73 49.26 -2.68
N ASP A 343 -13.68 50.46 -3.26
CA ASP A 343 -12.50 51.32 -3.24
C ASP A 343 -12.09 51.72 -1.81
N SER A 344 -13.06 51.93 -0.92
CA SER A 344 -12.81 52.32 0.47
C SER A 344 -12.03 51.25 1.27
N VAL A 345 -12.06 49.99 0.83
CA VAL A 345 -11.29 48.88 1.42
C VAL A 345 -10.12 48.43 0.53
N GLY A 346 -9.85 49.18 -0.55
CA GLY A 346 -8.77 48.91 -1.50
C GLY A 346 -9.03 47.71 -2.42
N ALA A 347 -10.28 47.32 -2.60
CA ALA A 347 -10.68 46.18 -3.42
C ALA A 347 -11.10 46.59 -4.84
N VAL A 348 -10.93 45.69 -5.81
CA VAL A 348 -11.49 45.84 -7.14
C VAL A 348 -12.99 45.52 -7.09
N PRO A 349 -13.88 46.44 -7.48
CA PRO A 349 -15.31 46.14 -7.54
C PRO A 349 -15.58 45.10 -8.62
N MET A 350 -16.32 44.07 -8.23
CA MET A 350 -16.79 43.01 -9.12
C MET A 350 -18.32 42.99 -9.10
N PHE A 351 -18.93 42.94 -10.27
CA PHE A 351 -20.37 42.82 -10.41
C PHE A 351 -20.72 41.51 -11.09
N THR A 352 -21.78 40.87 -10.61
CA THR A 352 -22.36 39.66 -11.22
C THR A 352 -23.70 40.06 -11.85
N LEU A 353 -23.79 39.91 -13.17
CA LEU A 353 -24.96 40.27 -13.98
C LEU A 353 -26.07 39.23 -13.81
N PHE A 354 -26.95 39.46 -12.83
CA PHE A 354 -28.09 38.60 -12.55
C PHE A 354 -29.38 39.27 -13.00
N GLN A 355 -29.90 38.94 -14.19
CA GLN A 355 -31.22 39.41 -14.68
C GLN A 355 -31.62 38.82 -16.04
N PHE A 356 -31.70 37.49 -16.17
CA PHE A 356 -32.20 36.86 -17.41
C PHE A 356 -33.62 36.27 -17.27
N ALA A 357 -34.13 36.12 -16.05
CA ALA A 357 -35.42 35.53 -15.75
C ALA A 357 -36.35 36.52 -15.05
N ALA A 358 -37.46 36.89 -15.69
CA ALA A 358 -38.67 37.23 -14.98
C ALA A 358 -39.23 35.91 -14.41
N ASP A 359 -39.22 35.78 -13.08
CA ASP A 359 -39.99 34.80 -12.30
C ASP A 359 -39.55 33.32 -12.29
N ASN A 360 -38.70 32.80 -13.19
CA ASN A 360 -38.10 31.44 -13.07
C ASN A 360 -36.71 31.31 -13.75
N LEU A 361 -35.69 30.91 -12.99
CA LEU A 361 -34.27 30.90 -13.40
C LEU A 361 -33.95 29.97 -14.60
N SER A 362 -34.81 28.99 -14.88
CA SER A 362 -34.64 28.06 -16.01
C SER A 362 -35.29 28.52 -17.33
N ASP A 363 -36.04 29.63 -17.33
CA ASP A 363 -36.76 30.12 -18.50
C ASP A 363 -35.99 31.24 -19.22
N MET A 364 -35.43 30.90 -20.39
CA MET A 364 -34.64 31.81 -21.22
C MET A 364 -35.48 32.57 -22.26
N THR A 365 -36.81 32.52 -22.21
CA THR A 365 -37.71 33.16 -23.20
C THR A 365 -37.52 34.67 -23.31
N ASN A 366 -37.12 35.34 -22.22
CA ASN A 366 -36.84 36.78 -22.22
C ASN A 366 -35.74 37.19 -23.19
N LEU A 367 -34.82 36.29 -23.56
CA LEU A 367 -33.81 36.58 -24.57
C LEU A 367 -34.43 36.92 -25.93
N ALA A 368 -35.62 36.39 -26.24
CA ALA A 368 -36.34 36.69 -27.46
C ALA A 368 -37.28 37.91 -27.35
N ASP A 369 -37.51 38.45 -26.15
CA ASP A 369 -38.37 39.62 -25.93
C ASP A 369 -37.60 40.92 -26.18
N ALA A 370 -37.99 41.64 -27.22
CA ALA A 370 -37.33 42.90 -27.59
C ALA A 370 -37.49 44.01 -26.55
N THR A 371 -38.63 44.09 -25.87
CA THR A 371 -38.87 45.11 -24.84
C THR A 371 -37.99 44.86 -23.64
N PHE A 372 -37.95 43.61 -23.16
CA PHE A 372 -37.09 43.20 -22.06
C PHE A 372 -35.61 43.42 -22.41
N MET A 373 -35.16 42.88 -23.54
CA MET A 373 -33.74 42.91 -23.90
C MET A 373 -33.25 44.32 -24.21
N GLN A 374 -34.04 45.19 -24.86
CA GLN A 374 -33.59 46.58 -25.05
C GLN A 374 -33.45 47.33 -23.72
N LYS A 375 -34.33 47.06 -22.75
CA LYS A 375 -34.17 47.59 -21.40
C LYS A 375 -32.90 47.04 -20.73
N TYR A 376 -32.67 45.72 -20.80
CA TYR A 376 -31.47 45.06 -20.28
C TYR A 376 -30.18 45.68 -20.84
N TRP A 377 -30.09 45.83 -22.17
CA TRP A 377 -28.93 46.42 -22.83
C TRP A 377 -28.72 47.90 -22.44
N SER A 378 -29.80 48.66 -22.30
CA SER A 378 -29.75 50.06 -21.84
C SER A 378 -29.23 50.17 -20.40
N ASP A 379 -29.73 49.33 -19.51
CA ASP A 379 -29.26 49.26 -18.13
C ASP A 379 -27.77 48.86 -18.10
N LEU A 380 -27.36 47.86 -18.87
CA LEU A 380 -25.96 47.43 -18.96
C LEU A 380 -25.02 48.52 -19.52
N ILE A 381 -25.44 49.27 -20.55
CA ILE A 381 -24.69 50.43 -21.05
C ILE A 381 -24.56 51.49 -19.95
N THR A 382 -25.60 51.67 -19.12
CA THR A 382 -25.55 52.54 -17.94
C THR A 382 -24.46 52.11 -16.98
N LEU A 383 -24.41 50.82 -16.64
CA LEU A 383 -23.37 50.24 -15.78
C LEU A 383 -21.96 50.50 -16.34
N PHE A 384 -21.75 50.26 -17.64
CA PHE A 384 -20.47 50.52 -18.27
C PHE A 384 -20.07 52.00 -18.20
N ASN A 385 -21.01 52.93 -18.43
CA ASN A 385 -20.73 54.35 -18.27
C ASN A 385 -20.35 54.72 -16.83
N GLN A 386 -20.96 54.08 -15.82
CA GLN A 386 -20.57 54.27 -14.42
C GLN A 386 -19.17 53.70 -14.14
N MET A 387 -18.84 52.50 -14.63
CA MET A 387 -17.50 51.93 -14.52
C MET A 387 -16.45 52.82 -15.20
N LYS A 388 -16.79 53.39 -16.35
CA LYS A 388 -15.96 54.36 -17.06
C LYS A 388 -15.70 55.60 -16.20
N THR A 389 -16.76 56.16 -15.64
CA THR A 389 -16.72 57.36 -14.79
C THR A 389 -15.94 57.13 -13.50
N PHE A 390 -16.05 55.94 -12.91
CA PHE A 390 -15.29 55.55 -11.71
C PHE A 390 -13.78 55.57 -11.94
N GLY A 391 -13.32 55.28 -13.17
CA GLY A 391 -11.95 55.53 -13.60
C GLY A 391 -10.87 54.58 -13.02
N LYS A 392 -11.27 53.54 -12.29
CA LYS A 392 -10.39 52.48 -11.76
C LYS A 392 -10.80 51.11 -12.34
N PRO A 393 -9.94 50.08 -12.24
CA PRO A 393 -10.28 48.73 -12.71
C PRO A 393 -11.57 48.21 -12.07
N THR A 394 -12.40 47.55 -12.87
CA THR A 394 -13.63 46.90 -12.44
C THR A 394 -13.75 45.53 -13.10
N VAL A 395 -14.51 44.63 -12.49
CA VAL A 395 -14.85 43.32 -13.07
C VAL A 395 -16.36 43.22 -13.26
N LEU A 396 -16.79 42.69 -14.39
CA LEU A 396 -18.17 42.31 -14.65
C LEU A 396 -18.21 40.85 -15.08
N SER A 397 -18.84 39.99 -14.30
CA SER A 397 -19.06 38.59 -14.66
C SER A 397 -20.51 38.38 -15.09
N VAL A 398 -20.70 37.61 -16.15
CA VAL A 398 -22.01 37.01 -16.41
C VAL A 398 -22.30 36.01 -15.29
N GLU A 399 -23.57 35.95 -14.88
CA GLU A 399 -24.06 35.00 -13.89
C GLU A 399 -23.63 33.56 -14.23
N PRO A 400 -23.17 32.79 -13.23
CA PRO A 400 -22.75 31.39 -13.37
C PRO A 400 -23.74 30.51 -14.15
N ASP A 401 -25.04 30.72 -13.94
CA ASP A 401 -26.07 29.79 -14.37
C ASP A 401 -26.58 30.01 -15.77
N PHE A 402 -26.32 31.21 -16.30
CA PHE A 402 -26.75 31.59 -17.63
C PHE A 402 -26.41 30.53 -18.69
N TYR A 403 -25.17 30.04 -18.70
CA TYR A 403 -24.73 29.08 -19.72
C TYR A 403 -25.24 27.66 -19.48
N GLY A 404 -25.48 27.26 -18.22
CA GLY A 404 -26.08 25.97 -17.89
C GLY A 404 -27.53 25.91 -18.35
N PHE A 405 -28.34 26.91 -17.99
CA PHE A 405 -29.74 27.00 -18.41
C PHE A 405 -29.89 27.24 -19.91
N ALA A 406 -29.08 28.10 -20.51
CA ALA A 406 -29.08 28.29 -21.96
C ALA A 406 -28.76 26.98 -22.71
N GLN A 407 -27.81 26.18 -22.22
CA GLN A 407 -27.52 24.87 -22.81
C GLN A 407 -28.70 23.91 -22.64
N ALA A 408 -29.32 23.87 -21.46
CA ALA A 408 -30.49 23.03 -21.21
C ALA A 408 -31.65 23.36 -22.17
N VAL A 409 -31.98 24.66 -22.34
CA VAL A 409 -33.01 25.13 -23.27
C VAL A 409 -32.62 24.81 -24.73
N VAL A 410 -31.36 25.02 -25.12
CA VAL A 410 -30.87 24.69 -26.46
C VAL A 410 -30.99 23.21 -26.76
N ASN A 411 -30.65 22.34 -25.81
CA ASN A 411 -30.77 20.90 -25.97
C ASN A 411 -32.23 20.46 -26.05
N SER A 412 -33.11 20.96 -25.18
CA SER A 412 -34.51 20.55 -25.12
C SER A 412 -35.36 21.10 -26.26
N THR A 413 -35.07 22.31 -26.72
CA THR A 413 -35.96 23.07 -27.64
C THR A 413 -35.38 23.21 -29.03
N TYR A 414 -34.06 23.33 -29.15
CA TYR A 414 -33.38 23.69 -30.40
C TYR A 414 -32.46 22.57 -30.92
N GLY A 415 -32.59 21.35 -30.39
CA GLY A 415 -31.85 20.16 -30.83
C GLY A 415 -30.35 20.25 -30.61
N GLY A 416 -29.91 21.01 -29.60
CA GLY A 416 -28.50 21.19 -29.27
C GLY A 416 -27.77 22.24 -30.12
N ASP A 417 -28.47 22.96 -31.00
CA ASP A 417 -27.88 23.96 -31.89
C ASP A 417 -28.15 25.40 -31.39
N PRO A 418 -27.16 26.09 -30.80
CA PRO A 418 -27.34 27.44 -30.26
C PRO A 418 -27.63 28.50 -31.32
N THR A 419 -27.36 28.23 -32.61
CA THR A 419 -27.65 29.18 -33.69
C THR A 419 -29.16 29.33 -33.94
N LYS A 420 -29.95 28.38 -33.46
CA LYS A 420 -31.42 28.36 -33.58
C LYS A 420 -32.14 29.00 -32.39
N ALA A 421 -31.44 29.26 -31.28
CA ALA A 421 -32.01 29.89 -30.10
C ALA A 421 -32.05 31.43 -30.28
N PRO A 422 -33.22 32.06 -30.43
CA PRO A 422 -33.33 33.48 -30.68
C PRO A 422 -32.83 34.31 -29.50
N ALA A 423 -32.13 35.41 -29.78
CA ALA A 423 -31.72 36.38 -28.78
C ALA A 423 -31.70 37.79 -29.40
N VAL A 424 -32.35 38.75 -28.74
CA VAL A 424 -32.37 40.15 -29.14
C VAL A 424 -31.11 40.82 -28.63
N LEU A 425 -30.29 41.29 -29.57
CA LEU A 425 -29.05 42.02 -29.26
C LEU A 425 -29.31 43.52 -29.07
N SER A 426 -28.32 44.23 -28.53
CA SER A 426 -28.38 45.68 -28.39
C SER A 426 -28.52 46.37 -29.73
N THR A 427 -29.30 47.45 -29.77
CA THR A 427 -29.42 48.34 -30.93
C THR A 427 -28.19 49.24 -31.14
N ASP A 428 -27.20 49.20 -30.25
CA ASP A 428 -25.95 49.93 -30.45
C ASP A 428 -25.21 49.43 -31.70
N ALA A 429 -24.69 50.37 -32.49
CA ALA A 429 -23.93 50.08 -33.72
C ALA A 429 -22.73 49.14 -33.49
N ALA A 430 -22.18 49.05 -32.28
CA ALA A 430 -21.12 48.09 -31.94
C ALA A 430 -21.58 46.64 -32.12
N CYS A 431 -22.85 46.33 -31.86
CA CYS A 431 -23.39 44.99 -32.03
C CYS A 431 -23.88 44.69 -33.46
N ALA A 432 -23.77 45.65 -34.38
CA ALA A 432 -24.15 45.43 -35.77
C ALA A 432 -23.37 44.28 -36.40
N GLY A 433 -24.06 43.48 -37.23
CA GLY A 433 -23.50 42.34 -37.94
C GLY A 433 -23.33 41.07 -37.09
N LEU A 434 -23.67 41.09 -35.80
CA LEU A 434 -23.73 39.87 -34.99
C LEU A 434 -25.03 39.11 -35.25
N PRO A 435 -25.03 37.77 -35.19
CA PRO A 435 -26.22 36.97 -35.42
C PRO A 435 -27.25 37.22 -34.30
N ALA A 436 -28.51 37.46 -34.66
CA ALA A 436 -29.63 37.71 -33.73
C ALA A 436 -30.12 36.41 -33.05
N ASN A 437 -29.19 35.68 -32.45
CA ASN A 437 -29.39 34.43 -31.72
C ASN A 437 -28.39 34.36 -30.55
N LEU A 438 -28.47 33.31 -29.75
CA LEU A 438 -27.65 33.14 -28.54
C LEU A 438 -26.14 33.27 -28.81
N THR A 439 -25.65 32.88 -29.99
CA THR A 439 -24.23 33.01 -30.36
C THR A 439 -23.76 34.46 -30.52
N GLY A 440 -24.69 35.41 -30.72
CA GLY A 440 -24.40 36.84 -30.79
C GLY A 440 -24.37 37.56 -29.44
N PHE A 441 -24.86 36.93 -28.37
CA PHE A 441 -25.02 37.57 -27.05
C PHE A 441 -23.67 37.96 -26.43
N SER A 442 -22.78 37.00 -26.16
CA SER A 442 -21.49 37.27 -25.52
C SER A 442 -20.60 38.20 -26.36
N PRO A 443 -20.51 38.04 -27.71
CA PRO A 443 -19.80 38.99 -28.55
C PRO A 443 -20.38 40.42 -28.49
N CYS A 444 -21.71 40.57 -28.41
CA CYS A 444 -22.32 41.90 -28.28
C CYS A 444 -21.96 42.54 -26.93
N LEU A 445 -22.04 41.78 -25.83
CA LEU A 445 -21.60 42.21 -24.50
C LEU A 445 -20.13 42.68 -24.51
N MET A 446 -19.22 41.89 -25.09
CA MET A 446 -17.81 42.24 -25.19
C MET A 446 -17.60 43.55 -25.98
N LYS A 447 -18.27 43.70 -27.13
CA LYS A 447 -18.14 44.92 -27.95
C LYS A 447 -18.66 46.16 -27.23
N LEU A 448 -19.78 46.06 -26.51
CA LEU A 448 -20.31 47.14 -25.69
C LEU A 448 -19.35 47.51 -24.55
N ALA A 449 -18.82 46.51 -23.84
CA ALA A 449 -17.83 46.73 -22.78
C ALA A 449 -16.61 47.48 -23.31
N ARG A 450 -16.03 47.05 -24.44
CA ARG A 450 -14.88 47.73 -25.05
C ARG A 450 -15.19 49.16 -25.49
N LYS A 451 -16.41 49.44 -25.94
CA LYS A 451 -16.85 50.78 -26.34
C LYS A 451 -17.06 51.70 -25.13
N TYR A 452 -17.77 51.22 -24.11
CA TYR A 452 -18.28 52.05 -23.02
C TYR A 452 -17.48 51.99 -21.73
N ALA A 453 -16.72 50.91 -21.47
CA ALA A 453 -15.89 50.71 -20.28
C ALA A 453 -14.62 49.89 -20.61
N PRO A 454 -13.68 50.44 -21.41
CA PRO A 454 -12.51 49.68 -21.87
C PRO A 454 -11.60 49.17 -20.75
N GLN A 455 -11.66 49.77 -19.55
CA GLN A 455 -10.92 49.30 -18.37
C GLN A 455 -11.59 48.16 -17.60
N ALA A 456 -12.85 47.83 -17.91
CA ALA A 456 -13.57 46.76 -17.24
C ALA A 456 -13.10 45.41 -17.78
N ALA A 457 -12.78 44.48 -16.88
CA ALA A 457 -12.53 43.09 -17.22
C ALA A 457 -13.85 42.33 -17.25
N ILE A 458 -14.14 41.65 -18.36
CA ILE A 458 -15.39 40.92 -18.57
C ILE A 458 -15.17 39.43 -18.40
N GLY A 459 -15.90 38.83 -17.47
CA GLY A 459 -15.80 37.43 -17.09
C GLY A 459 -17.01 36.60 -17.54
N PHE A 460 -16.74 35.33 -17.83
CA PHE A 460 -17.77 34.32 -18.06
C PHE A 460 -17.53 33.13 -17.13
N THR A 461 -18.61 32.53 -16.65
CA THR A 461 -18.55 31.47 -15.64
C THR A 461 -19.28 30.24 -16.15
N PRO A 462 -18.66 29.05 -16.15
CA PRO A 462 -19.38 27.81 -16.43
C PRO A 462 -20.24 27.43 -15.21
N SER A 463 -21.51 27.09 -15.45
CA SER A 463 -22.34 26.48 -14.43
C SER A 463 -21.87 25.05 -14.15
N SER A 464 -22.06 24.61 -12.90
CA SER A 464 -21.84 23.21 -12.49
C SER A 464 -23.14 22.45 -12.18
N TRP A 465 -24.30 23.06 -12.46
CA TRP A 465 -25.64 22.49 -12.29
C TRP A 465 -26.53 22.76 -13.53
N GLY A 466 -27.77 22.27 -13.53
CA GLY A 466 -28.72 22.44 -14.65
C GLY A 466 -28.82 21.26 -15.65
N GLY A 467 -28.20 20.11 -15.37
CA GLY A 467 -28.36 18.85 -16.13
C GLY A 467 -27.15 18.41 -16.99
N PRO A 468 -26.43 19.30 -17.69
CA PRO A 468 -25.17 18.99 -18.37
C PRO A 468 -23.95 18.89 -17.43
N THR A 469 -22.89 18.20 -17.87
CA THR A 469 -21.61 18.17 -17.14
C THR A 469 -20.85 19.49 -17.34
N ILE A 470 -20.00 19.89 -16.39
CA ILE A 470 -19.17 21.11 -16.51
C ILE A 470 -18.33 21.12 -17.81
N ALA A 471 -17.82 19.96 -18.24
CA ALA A 471 -17.09 19.84 -19.50
C ALA A 471 -17.99 20.11 -20.72
N SER A 472 -19.25 19.70 -20.66
CA SER A 472 -20.26 19.99 -21.69
C SER A 472 -20.60 21.47 -21.74
N VAL A 473 -20.79 22.12 -20.58
CA VAL A 473 -21.05 23.56 -20.48
C VAL A 473 -19.89 24.37 -21.04
N ILE A 474 -18.64 24.02 -20.71
CA ILE A 474 -17.44 24.69 -21.26
C ILE A 474 -17.38 24.56 -22.79
N SER A 475 -17.69 23.39 -23.34
CA SER A 475 -17.75 23.18 -24.79
C SER A 475 -18.83 24.06 -25.44
N PHE A 476 -20.01 24.16 -24.81
CA PHE A 476 -21.10 25.02 -25.25
C PHE A 476 -20.72 26.50 -25.20
N MET A 477 -20.11 26.97 -24.11
CA MET A 477 -19.62 28.35 -23.95
C MET A 477 -18.65 28.74 -25.07
N ASN A 478 -17.76 27.84 -25.49
CA ASN A 478 -16.84 28.10 -26.62
C ASN A 478 -17.59 28.41 -27.92
N GLN A 479 -18.74 27.77 -28.18
CA GLN A 479 -19.58 28.05 -29.35
C GLN A 479 -20.24 29.44 -29.27
N LEU A 480 -20.39 29.98 -28.06
CA LEU A 480 -20.97 31.31 -27.80
C LEU A 480 -19.93 32.43 -27.72
N GLY A 481 -18.67 32.15 -28.05
CA GLY A 481 -17.60 33.14 -28.12
C GLY A 481 -17.10 33.67 -26.77
N THR A 482 -17.37 32.98 -25.66
CA THR A 482 -16.95 33.39 -24.31
C THR A 482 -15.44 33.40 -24.11
N ALA A 483 -14.68 32.69 -24.96
CA ALA A 483 -13.22 32.73 -24.97
C ALA A 483 -12.65 34.13 -25.26
N GLN A 484 -13.47 35.08 -25.72
CA GLN A 484 -13.11 36.48 -25.90
C GLN A 484 -13.13 37.29 -24.58
N GLY A 485 -13.64 36.72 -23.49
CA GLY A 485 -13.62 37.33 -22.16
C GLY A 485 -12.20 37.55 -21.62
N ASP A 486 -12.07 38.50 -20.72
CA ASP A 486 -10.80 38.80 -20.03
C ASP A 486 -10.44 37.74 -18.99
N LEU A 487 -11.45 37.03 -18.48
CA LEU A 487 -11.30 36.00 -17.47
C LEU A 487 -12.40 34.94 -17.57
N ILE A 488 -12.08 33.73 -17.14
CA ILE A 488 -13.06 32.70 -16.80
C ILE A 488 -13.08 32.59 -15.29
N VAL A 489 -14.22 32.90 -14.68
CA VAL A 489 -14.39 32.79 -13.23
C VAL A 489 -14.91 31.39 -12.94
N MET A 490 -14.26 30.67 -12.03
CA MET A 490 -14.79 29.42 -11.49
C MET A 490 -15.26 29.72 -10.07
N GLN A 491 -16.58 29.77 -9.88
CA GLN A 491 -17.15 30.12 -8.59
C GLN A 491 -16.98 28.95 -7.59
N THR A 492 -16.76 29.28 -6.32
CA THR A 492 -16.65 28.30 -5.22
C THR A 492 -17.90 28.23 -4.33
N THR A 493 -18.76 29.25 -4.36
CA THR A 493 -20.05 29.29 -3.68
C THR A 493 -21.01 30.19 -4.45
N ASP A 494 -22.05 29.61 -5.02
CA ASP A 494 -23.20 30.36 -5.50
C ASP A 494 -24.18 30.63 -4.34
N ARG A 495 -24.71 31.84 -4.24
CA ARG A 495 -25.49 32.29 -3.07
C ARG A 495 -27.00 32.17 -3.28
N ASP A 496 -27.45 31.94 -4.51
CA ASP A 496 -28.83 31.61 -4.85
C ASP A 496 -29.05 30.13 -5.19
N ALA A 497 -28.00 29.30 -5.18
CA ALA A 497 -28.05 27.85 -4.96
C ALA A 497 -28.84 27.51 -3.66
N GLY A 498 -30.16 27.55 -3.75
CA GLY A 498 -31.10 27.39 -2.64
C GLY A 498 -32.29 28.37 -2.59
N CYS A 499 -32.34 29.42 -3.41
CA CYS A 499 -33.41 30.42 -3.40
C CYS A 499 -34.08 30.56 -4.78
N ARG A 500 -35.16 29.79 -4.98
CA ARG A 500 -36.09 29.78 -6.14
C ARG A 500 -35.65 29.07 -7.44
N GLU A 501 -34.88 28.00 -7.35
CA GLU A 501 -34.83 27.00 -8.43
C GLU A 501 -35.99 26.01 -8.26
N GLN A 502 -37.21 26.41 -8.62
CA GLN A 502 -38.35 25.51 -8.52
C GLN A 502 -38.23 24.40 -9.58
N TYR A 503 -37.90 23.19 -9.11
CA TYR A 503 -37.94 21.96 -9.88
C TYR A 503 -39.23 21.85 -10.70
N VAL A 504 -39.12 21.89 -12.02
CA VAL A 504 -40.10 21.28 -12.92
C VAL A 504 -39.36 20.41 -13.93
N LEU A 505 -38.90 19.25 -13.45
CA LEU A 505 -38.84 18.07 -14.32
C LEU A 505 -40.13 17.29 -14.06
N THR A 506 -41.16 17.61 -14.85
CA THR A 506 -42.28 16.70 -15.14
C THR A 506 -42.27 16.40 -16.62
#